data_AF-A0A8H6ZTF8-F1
#
_entry.id   AF-A0A8H6ZTF8-F1
#
_cell.length_a   1.000
_cell.length_b   1.000
_cell.length_c   1.000
_cell.angle_alpha   90.00
_cell.angle_beta   90.00
_cell.angle_gamma   90.00
#
_symmetry.space_group_name_H-M   'P 1'
#
loop_
_entity.id
_entity.type
_entity.pdbx_description
1 polymer ?
#
loop_
_entity_poly.entity_id
_entity_poly.type
_entity_poly.pdbx_seq_one_letter_code
_entity_poly.pdbx_strand_id
1 'polypeptide(L)'
;MAPQPLLCRCDCNKCRKHPAGFQWQTKKLAAQHVKLYPVRWTSQNAALNRLRRSMSRNRAQPPVDPTILCRESHRLRLQRTRSIRSGQHCNGSNPAARQQRSQSNSIPRWEDFPAHPPSPEHSPEPEGPFGPVNPPEIQDLNAPMDDLPTYRPPAFQEAACVRLAYMQAVIGNVYNGLTIQQATDQLVSTLDALEVAGALPEIPRPLQTSDGAKRRLSIDPDLWITQYAICPHCWKHFSPTALRELETPECRVGNCTGLIYEDITGAKGETRRRPLKIIPQVSLIDSLRRMFLHPGFARSIRDSRGEPECLNDNDDFVMEDIHHSAAWHAQHVNITREV
;
A
#
# COMPACT_ATOMS: atom_id res chain seq x y z
N MET A 1 -7.94 18.17 45.90
CA MET A 1 -8.77 17.02 45.49
C MET A 1 -8.90 17.06 43.97
N ALA A 2 -8.47 16.02 43.26
CA ALA A 2 -8.61 15.97 41.80
C ALA A 2 -10.08 15.69 41.42
N PRO A 3 -10.65 16.37 40.42
CA PRO A 3 -12.02 16.11 39.99
C PRO A 3 -12.14 14.68 39.45
N GLN A 4 -13.11 13.92 39.96
CA GLN A 4 -13.35 12.57 39.44
C GLN A 4 -13.85 12.64 37.98
N PRO A 5 -13.34 11.77 37.10
CA PRO A 5 -13.72 11.79 35.69
C PRO A 5 -15.19 11.38 35.53
N LEU A 6 -15.96 12.18 34.79
CA LEU A 6 -17.32 11.83 34.40
C LEU A 6 -17.31 10.57 33.52
N LEU A 7 -17.88 9.49 34.04
CA LEU A 7 -18.07 8.23 33.33
C LEU A 7 -19.38 8.27 32.53
N CYS A 8 -19.35 7.69 31.34
CA CYS A 8 -20.52 7.51 30.48
C CYS A 8 -20.70 6.03 30.12
N ARG A 9 -21.95 5.62 29.95
CA ARG A 9 -22.30 4.23 29.60
C ARG A 9 -22.12 4.01 28.09
N CYS A 10 -21.42 2.93 27.71
CA CYS A 10 -21.21 2.50 26.34
C CYS A 10 -22.13 1.32 25.99
N ASP A 11 -23.06 1.52 25.05
CA ASP A 11 -24.09 0.53 24.69
C ASP A 11 -23.71 -0.37 23.50
N CYS A 12 -22.42 -0.49 23.17
CA CYS A 12 -22.01 -1.33 22.04
C CYS A 12 -22.08 -2.84 22.37
N ASN A 13 -22.26 -3.67 21.34
CA ASN A 13 -22.36 -5.13 21.50
C ASN A 13 -21.11 -5.79 22.11
N LYS A 14 -19.92 -5.18 22.00
CA LYS A 14 -18.71 -5.69 22.65
C LYS A 14 -18.69 -5.41 24.15
N CYS A 15 -18.93 -4.15 24.56
CA CYS A 15 -18.99 -3.78 25.98
C CYS A 15 -20.09 -4.52 26.74
N ARG A 16 -21.20 -4.87 26.07
CA ARG A 16 -22.31 -5.62 26.67
C ARG A 16 -21.98 -7.09 26.97
N LYS A 17 -20.93 -7.66 26.35
CA LYS A 17 -20.46 -9.03 26.61
C LYS A 17 -19.49 -9.13 27.80
N HIS A 18 -19.00 -8.01 28.32
CA HIS A 18 -18.10 -7.98 29.46
C HIS A 18 -18.87 -7.91 30.80
N PRO A 19 -18.25 -8.29 31.93
CA PRO A 19 -18.84 -8.22 33.25
C PRO A 19 -19.32 -6.81 33.63
N ALA A 20 -20.24 -6.74 34.60
CA ALA A 20 -20.75 -5.47 35.13
C ALA A 20 -19.59 -4.55 35.57
N GLY A 21 -19.55 -3.32 35.04
CA GLY A 21 -18.47 -2.34 35.27
C GLY A 21 -17.79 -1.88 33.99
N PHE A 22 -17.61 -2.77 33.00
CA PHE A 22 -16.95 -2.45 31.72
C PHE A 22 -17.77 -1.56 30.78
N GLN A 23 -19.05 -1.36 31.08
CA GLN A 23 -19.94 -0.46 30.35
C GLN A 23 -19.66 1.02 30.67
N TRP A 24 -18.99 1.35 31.78
CA TRP A 24 -18.71 2.73 32.18
C TRP A 24 -17.30 3.14 31.76
N GLN A 25 -17.21 4.03 30.78
CA GLN A 25 -15.95 4.50 30.24
C GLN A 25 -15.86 6.02 30.32
N THR A 26 -14.64 6.56 30.32
CA THR A 26 -14.47 8.01 30.16
C THR A 26 -14.98 8.44 28.79
N LYS A 27 -15.47 9.68 28.69
CA LYS A 27 -15.99 10.25 27.44
C LYS A 27 -15.01 10.11 26.26
N LYS A 28 -13.71 10.21 26.53
CA LYS A 28 -12.63 10.04 25.55
C LYS A 28 -12.55 8.60 25.02
N LEU A 29 -12.60 7.61 25.92
CA LEU A 29 -12.57 6.19 25.56
C LEU A 29 -13.84 5.79 24.79
N ALA A 30 -15.01 6.26 25.22
CA ALA A 30 -16.27 6.01 24.51
C ALA A 30 -16.25 6.58 23.08
N ALA A 31 -15.70 7.77 22.88
CA ALA A 31 -15.56 8.37 21.54
C ALA A 31 -14.59 7.60 20.64
N GLN A 32 -13.47 7.10 21.18
CA GLN A 32 -12.56 6.20 20.45
C GLN A 32 -13.23 4.87 20.11
N HIS A 33 -14.02 4.34 21.04
CA HIS A 33 -14.71 3.06 20.86
C HIS A 33 -15.75 3.12 19.73
N VAL A 34 -16.51 4.23 19.61
CA VAL A 34 -17.45 4.46 18.51
C VAL A 34 -16.75 4.56 17.15
N LYS A 35 -15.53 5.11 17.11
CA LYS A 35 -14.74 5.19 15.87
C LYS A 35 -14.25 3.81 15.40
N LEU A 36 -13.84 2.95 16.33
CA LEU A 36 -13.28 1.63 16.02
C LEU A 36 -14.34 0.55 15.83
N TYR A 37 -15.49 0.70 16.48
CA TYR A 37 -16.57 -0.28 16.46
C TYR A 37 -17.90 0.45 16.18
N PRO A 38 -18.27 0.63 14.90
CA PRO A 38 -19.53 1.28 14.55
C PRO A 38 -20.69 0.51 15.16
N VAL A 39 -21.34 1.11 16.15
CA VAL A 39 -22.51 0.52 16.82
C VAL A 39 -23.66 0.51 15.82
N ARG A 40 -24.30 -0.64 15.63
CA ARG A 40 -25.57 -0.71 14.90
C ARG A 40 -26.61 0.03 15.74
N TRP A 41 -26.94 1.26 15.33
CA TRP A 41 -27.90 2.11 16.05
C TRP A 41 -29.25 1.39 16.08
N THR A 42 -29.74 1.05 17.28
CA THR A 42 -31.14 0.65 17.44
C THR A 42 -32.03 1.82 17.03
N SER A 43 -33.20 1.52 16.47
CA SER A 43 -34.14 2.51 15.91
C SER A 43 -34.48 3.65 16.89
N GLN A 44 -34.49 3.38 18.19
CA GLN A 44 -34.74 4.36 19.25
C GLN A 44 -33.62 5.43 19.38
N ASN A 45 -32.34 5.04 19.26
CA ASN A 45 -31.22 5.98 19.38
C ASN A 45 -31.02 6.82 18.10
N ALA A 46 -31.43 6.28 16.93
CA ALA A 46 -31.46 7.04 15.69
C ALA A 46 -32.47 8.20 15.74
N ALA A 47 -33.63 8.00 16.40
CA ALA A 47 -34.63 9.05 16.59
C ALA A 47 -34.13 10.19 17.50
N LEU A 48 -33.48 9.85 18.63
CA LEU A 48 -32.91 10.85 19.55
C LEU A 48 -31.77 11.66 18.92
N ASN A 49 -30.93 11.05 18.09
CA ASN A 49 -29.90 11.78 17.35
C ASN A 49 -30.46 12.66 16.23
N ARG A 50 -31.58 12.28 15.59
CA ARG A 50 -32.29 13.16 14.65
C ARG A 50 -32.85 14.39 15.38
N LEU A 51 -33.44 14.20 16.56
CA LEU A 51 -33.93 15.29 17.41
C LEU A 51 -32.80 16.22 17.88
N ARG A 52 -31.64 15.69 18.29
CA ARG A 52 -30.47 16.53 18.63
C ARG A 52 -29.92 17.31 17.44
N ARG A 53 -29.90 16.71 16.25
CA ARG A 53 -29.46 17.40 15.02
C ARG A 53 -30.47 18.44 14.55
N SER A 54 -31.78 18.24 14.72
CA SER A 54 -32.79 19.25 14.40
C SER A 54 -32.70 20.44 15.35
N MET A 55 -32.48 20.21 16.65
CA MET A 55 -32.29 21.30 17.61
C MET A 55 -30.99 22.07 17.39
N SER A 56 -29.94 21.44 16.86
CA SER A 56 -28.69 22.14 16.51
C SER A 56 -28.78 22.93 15.19
N ARG A 57 -29.72 22.60 14.29
CA ARG A 57 -29.92 23.32 13.02
C ARG A 57 -30.77 24.58 13.14
N ASN A 58 -31.58 24.69 14.19
CA ASN A 58 -32.40 25.89 14.45
C ASN A 58 -31.66 27.02 15.18
N ARG A 59 -30.35 26.87 15.42
CA ARG A 59 -29.52 27.98 15.92
C ARG A 59 -29.09 28.80 14.71
N ALA A 60 -29.90 29.80 14.35
CA ALA A 60 -29.57 30.78 13.33
C ALA A 60 -28.16 31.34 13.61
N GLN A 61 -27.23 31.12 12.68
CA GLN A 61 -25.95 31.82 12.73
C GLN A 61 -26.21 33.29 12.39
N PRO A 62 -25.65 34.24 13.15
CA PRO A 62 -25.72 35.64 12.75
C PRO A 62 -25.01 35.84 11.41
N PRO A 63 -25.47 36.79 10.58
CA PRO A 63 -24.85 37.07 9.28
C PRO A 63 -23.37 37.42 9.49
N VAL A 64 -22.50 36.69 8.79
CA VAL A 64 -21.04 36.89 8.85
C VAL A 64 -20.67 37.97 7.82
N ASP A 65 -20.03 39.03 8.30
CA ASP A 65 -19.55 40.14 7.48
C ASP A 65 -18.45 39.67 6.49
N PRO A 66 -18.64 39.84 5.17
CA PRO A 66 -17.71 39.36 4.15
C PRO A 66 -16.31 40.00 4.22
N THR A 67 -16.12 41.10 4.96
CA THR A 67 -14.79 41.70 5.14
C THR A 67 -13.91 40.94 6.14
N ILE A 68 -14.47 40.07 7.00
CA ILE A 68 -13.72 39.29 7.99
C ILE A 68 -13.00 38.09 7.34
N LEU A 69 -13.59 37.48 6.31
CA LEU A 69 -13.05 36.30 5.63
C LEU A 69 -11.76 36.57 4.85
N CYS A 70 -11.57 37.80 4.35
CA CYS A 70 -10.35 38.17 3.61
C CYS A 70 -9.15 38.38 4.56
N ARG A 71 -9.40 38.86 5.80
CA ARG A 71 -8.34 39.10 6.80
C ARG A 71 -7.82 37.82 7.46
N GLU A 72 -8.67 36.81 7.68
CA GLU A 72 -8.22 35.52 8.26
C GLU A 72 -7.39 34.68 7.29
N SER A 73 -7.72 34.73 6.00
CA SER A 73 -6.98 34.05 4.92
C SER A 73 -5.52 34.53 4.83
N HIS A 74 -5.29 35.83 5.03
CA HIS A 74 -3.95 36.42 5.02
C HIS A 74 -3.17 36.12 6.32
N ARG A 75 -3.86 36.00 7.46
CA ARG A 75 -3.26 35.69 8.77
C ARG A 75 -2.78 34.23 8.87
N LEU A 76 -3.51 33.29 8.26
CA LEU A 76 -3.12 31.87 8.21
C LEU A 76 -1.92 31.60 7.28
N ARG A 77 -1.73 32.41 6.22
CA ARG A 77 -0.54 32.31 5.34
C ARG A 77 0.75 32.79 6.04
N LEU A 78 0.67 33.79 6.91
CA LEU A 78 1.84 34.33 7.64
C LEU A 78 2.25 33.48 8.85
N GLN A 79 1.35 32.68 9.43
CA GLN A 79 1.70 31.75 10.51
C GLN A 79 2.39 30.48 10.00
N ARG A 80 2.12 30.07 8.75
CA ARG A 80 2.70 28.84 8.17
C ARG A 80 4.17 28.99 7.75
N THR A 81 4.63 30.20 7.44
CA THR A 81 6.02 30.47 7.06
C THR A 81 6.96 30.71 8.25
N ARG A 82 6.45 30.95 9.46
CA ARG A 82 7.26 31.08 10.68
C ARG A 82 7.52 29.77 11.44
N SER A 83 6.82 28.67 11.12
CA SER A 83 6.94 27.41 11.86
C SER A 83 8.02 26.44 11.34
N ILE A 84 8.74 26.76 10.26
CA ILE A 84 9.75 25.87 9.66
C ILE A 84 11.18 26.18 10.16
N ARG A 85 11.38 27.24 10.95
CA ARG A 85 12.70 27.59 11.53
C ARG A 85 12.60 27.92 13.02
N SER A 86 12.39 26.90 13.84
CA SER A 86 12.74 26.95 15.26
C SER A 86 12.88 25.52 15.79
N GLY A 87 14.10 25.16 16.15
CA GLY A 87 14.49 23.83 16.59
C GLY A 87 13.71 23.33 17.80
N GLN A 88 13.45 22.03 17.81
CA GLN A 88 13.03 21.31 19.00
C GLN A 88 14.24 20.64 19.63
N HIS A 89 14.79 21.31 20.64
CA HIS A 89 15.48 20.69 21.75
C HIS A 89 14.58 19.63 22.38
N CYS A 90 15.03 18.38 22.41
CA CYS A 90 14.41 17.31 23.18
C CYS A 90 15.08 17.27 24.56
N ASN A 91 14.43 17.77 25.60
CA ASN A 91 14.83 17.55 26.99
C ASN A 91 13.59 17.20 27.83
N GLY A 92 13.70 16.14 28.64
CA GLY A 92 12.81 15.90 29.78
C GLY A 92 11.90 14.68 29.68
N SER A 93 12.47 13.47 29.70
CA SER A 93 11.71 12.25 30.05
C SER A 93 11.98 11.87 31.51
N ASN A 94 10.91 11.78 32.30
CA ASN A 94 10.88 11.39 33.71
C ASN A 94 11.36 9.93 33.91
N PRO A 95 12.29 9.64 34.84
CA PRO A 95 12.76 8.29 35.13
C PRO A 95 12.09 7.74 36.41
N ALA A 96 10.82 7.36 36.35
CA ALA A 96 10.18 6.67 37.48
C ALA A 96 8.91 5.92 37.05
N ALA A 97 9.06 4.76 36.40
CA ALA A 97 8.12 3.61 36.42
C ALA A 97 8.38 2.65 35.25
N ARG A 98 9.49 1.90 35.27
CA ARG A 98 9.62 0.68 34.44
C ARG A 98 10.69 -0.26 34.98
N GLN A 99 10.53 -0.71 36.22
CA GLN A 99 11.19 -1.91 36.70
C GLN A 99 10.25 -3.11 36.49
N GLN A 100 10.81 -4.22 36.02
CA GLN A 100 10.22 -5.56 35.85
C GLN A 100 9.58 -5.88 34.49
N ARG A 101 10.43 -6.07 33.46
CA ARG A 101 10.48 -7.30 32.62
C ARG A 101 11.60 -7.18 31.59
N SER A 102 12.82 -7.41 32.04
CA SER A 102 13.98 -7.69 31.20
C SER A 102 14.27 -9.19 31.29
N GLN A 103 13.56 -9.98 30.48
CA GLN A 103 14.12 -11.26 30.05
C GLN A 103 15.02 -10.92 28.87
N SER A 104 16.32 -11.08 29.09
CA SER A 104 17.39 -10.87 28.13
C SER A 104 17.27 -11.89 26.99
N ASN A 105 16.57 -11.53 25.92
CA ASN A 105 16.88 -12.10 24.61
C ASN A 105 18.16 -11.42 24.14
N SER A 106 19.31 -11.99 24.50
CA SER A 106 20.59 -11.64 23.88
C SER A 106 20.46 -11.89 22.38
N ILE A 107 20.49 -10.82 21.60
CA ILE A 107 20.70 -10.91 20.15
C ILE A 107 22.04 -11.64 19.97
N PRO A 108 22.11 -12.74 19.20
CA PRO A 108 23.37 -13.45 18.95
C PRO A 108 24.42 -12.46 18.47
N ARG A 109 25.62 -12.52 19.04
CA ARG A 109 26.72 -11.67 18.61
C ARG A 109 27.08 -12.13 17.19
N TRP A 110 27.38 -11.21 16.28
CA TRP A 110 27.80 -11.56 14.92
C TRP A 110 29.07 -12.43 14.88
N GLU A 111 29.80 -12.48 16.00
CA GLU A 111 30.94 -13.37 16.24
C GLU A 111 30.53 -14.85 16.46
N ASP A 112 29.26 -15.14 16.72
CA ASP A 112 28.73 -16.50 16.98
C ASP A 112 28.29 -17.24 15.70
N PHE A 113 28.41 -16.62 14.52
CA PHE A 113 28.17 -17.33 13.26
C PHE A 113 29.36 -18.25 12.98
N PRO A 114 29.13 -19.54 12.66
CA PRO A 114 30.22 -20.43 12.27
C PRO A 114 30.98 -19.81 11.10
N ALA A 115 32.33 -19.88 11.17
CA ALA A 115 33.21 -19.43 10.09
C ALA A 115 32.68 -19.94 8.74
N HIS A 116 32.72 -19.07 7.73
CA HIS A 116 32.23 -19.39 6.39
C HIS A 116 32.73 -20.78 5.97
N PRO A 117 31.86 -21.66 5.43
CA PRO A 117 32.32 -22.91 4.86
C PRO A 117 33.43 -22.59 3.85
N PRO A 118 34.51 -23.41 3.80
CA PRO A 118 35.62 -23.16 2.89
C PRO A 118 35.07 -22.95 1.49
N SER A 119 35.41 -21.80 0.89
CA SER A 119 35.05 -21.50 -0.50
C SER A 119 35.38 -22.72 -1.36
N PRO A 120 34.44 -23.23 -2.17
CA PRO A 120 34.73 -24.35 -3.06
C PRO A 120 35.91 -23.95 -3.94
N GLU A 121 37.06 -24.60 -3.73
CA GLU A 121 38.35 -24.20 -4.32
C GLU A 121 38.36 -24.26 -5.85
N HIS A 122 37.36 -24.85 -6.50
CA HIS A 122 37.24 -24.90 -7.96
C HIS A 122 35.80 -24.57 -8.36
N SER A 123 35.49 -23.28 -8.51
CA SER A 123 34.44 -22.91 -9.48
C SER A 123 35.03 -23.17 -10.86
N PRO A 124 34.43 -24.04 -11.69
CA PRO A 124 34.91 -24.26 -13.06
C PRO A 124 34.92 -22.91 -13.77
N GLU A 125 36.07 -22.51 -14.30
CA GLU A 125 36.15 -21.35 -15.18
C GLU A 125 35.16 -21.58 -16.33
N PRO A 126 34.28 -20.60 -16.64
CA PRO A 126 33.36 -20.74 -17.75
C PRO A 126 34.17 -20.76 -19.06
N GLU A 127 34.47 -21.96 -19.55
CA GLU A 127 35.11 -22.20 -20.85
C GLU A 127 34.12 -21.87 -21.98
N GLY A 128 33.90 -20.59 -22.25
CA GLY A 128 33.10 -20.18 -23.40
C GLY A 128 33.00 -18.68 -23.61
N PRO A 129 33.15 -18.17 -24.85
CA PRO A 129 32.82 -16.79 -25.17
C PRO A 129 31.33 -16.54 -24.90
N PHE A 130 31.01 -15.42 -24.24
CA PHE A 130 29.64 -15.00 -23.98
C PHE A 130 28.85 -14.87 -25.30
N GLY A 131 28.02 -15.87 -25.60
CA GLY A 131 27.11 -15.83 -26.73
C GLY A 131 26.00 -14.79 -26.51
N PRO A 132 25.45 -14.19 -27.57
CA PRO A 132 24.26 -13.34 -27.46
C PRO A 132 23.11 -14.15 -26.87
N VAL A 133 22.61 -13.68 -25.72
CA VAL A 133 21.44 -14.26 -25.07
C VAL A 133 20.22 -13.87 -25.90
N ASN A 134 19.65 -14.82 -26.62
CA ASN A 134 18.32 -14.67 -27.15
C ASN A 134 17.34 -14.87 -25.98
N PRO A 135 16.63 -13.81 -25.52
CA PRO A 135 15.63 -14.00 -24.48
C PRO A 135 14.61 -15.04 -24.95
N PRO A 136 14.15 -15.95 -24.07
CA PRO A 136 13.16 -16.95 -24.44
C PRO A 136 11.97 -16.23 -25.07
N GLU A 137 11.58 -16.69 -26.26
CA GLU A 137 10.40 -16.20 -26.94
C GLU A 137 9.21 -16.49 -26.01
N ILE A 138 8.64 -15.45 -25.41
CA ILE A 138 7.55 -15.58 -24.42
C ILE A 138 6.32 -16.09 -25.18
N GLN A 139 6.14 -17.41 -25.23
CA GLN A 139 5.05 -18.09 -25.96
C GLN A 139 3.69 -18.02 -25.25
N ASP A 140 3.44 -16.97 -24.46
CA ASP A 140 2.10 -16.69 -23.91
C ASP A 140 1.42 -15.54 -24.69
N LEU A 141 1.51 -15.63 -26.02
CA LEU A 141 0.90 -14.69 -26.98
C LEU A 141 -0.64 -14.81 -27.09
N ASN A 142 -1.27 -15.67 -26.30
CA ASN A 142 -2.73 -15.82 -26.29
C ASN A 142 -3.41 -14.97 -25.20
N ALA A 143 -2.66 -14.19 -24.40
CA ALA A 143 -3.27 -13.06 -23.70
C ALA A 143 -3.72 -12.05 -24.78
N PRO A 144 -4.99 -11.62 -24.81
CA PRO A 144 -5.46 -10.65 -25.78
C PRO A 144 -4.53 -9.43 -25.74
N MET A 145 -3.87 -9.12 -26.88
CA MET A 145 -2.84 -8.08 -26.96
C MET A 145 -3.31 -6.70 -26.45
N ASP A 146 -4.62 -6.47 -26.37
CA ASP A 146 -5.21 -5.23 -25.88
C ASP A 146 -5.00 -5.00 -24.37
N ASP A 147 -4.68 -6.04 -23.59
CA ASP A 147 -4.44 -5.93 -22.15
C ASP A 147 -2.94 -5.89 -21.79
N LEU A 148 -2.03 -5.97 -22.78
CA LEU A 148 -0.62 -5.75 -22.51
C LEU A 148 -0.40 -4.28 -22.16
N PRO A 149 0.11 -3.99 -20.96
CA PRO A 149 0.23 -2.64 -20.47
C PRO A 149 1.26 -1.90 -21.32
N THR A 150 0.75 -0.99 -22.14
CA THR A 150 1.57 -0.13 -22.99
C THR A 150 2.52 0.65 -22.11
N TYR A 151 3.80 0.71 -22.48
CA TYR A 151 4.85 1.45 -21.76
C TYR A 151 4.46 2.90 -21.45
N ARG A 152 3.63 3.51 -22.30
CA ARG A 152 3.06 4.84 -22.11
C ARG A 152 1.72 4.72 -21.37
N PRO A 153 1.58 5.32 -20.17
CA PRO A 153 0.31 5.30 -19.44
C PRO A 153 -0.83 5.89 -20.29
N PRO A 154 -2.03 5.28 -20.30
CA PRO A 154 -3.17 5.74 -21.11
C PRO A 154 -3.50 7.23 -20.91
N ALA A 155 -3.33 7.74 -19.69
CA ALA A 155 -3.55 9.13 -19.35
C ALA A 155 -2.78 10.10 -20.27
N PHE A 156 -1.59 9.75 -20.77
CA PHE A 156 -0.80 10.62 -21.66
C PHE A 156 -1.47 10.91 -23.01
N GLN A 157 -2.47 10.12 -23.40
CA GLN A 157 -3.29 10.35 -24.59
C GLN A 157 -4.48 11.27 -24.31
N GLU A 158 -4.73 11.59 -23.03
CA GLU A 158 -5.84 12.44 -22.60
C GLU A 158 -5.44 13.91 -22.48
N ALA A 159 -6.46 14.79 -22.47
CA ALA A 159 -6.29 16.22 -22.28
C ALA A 159 -5.50 16.53 -20.99
N ALA A 160 -4.63 17.54 -21.05
CA ALA A 160 -3.73 17.87 -19.94
C ALA A 160 -4.49 18.23 -18.65
N CYS A 161 -5.66 18.88 -18.76
CA CYS A 161 -6.53 19.20 -17.63
C CYS A 161 -7.06 17.94 -16.92
N VAL A 162 -7.48 16.93 -17.69
CA VAL A 162 -7.97 15.64 -17.16
C VAL A 162 -6.84 14.88 -16.47
N ARG A 163 -5.66 14.81 -17.10
CA ARG A 163 -4.46 14.23 -16.47
C ARG A 163 -4.11 14.89 -15.15
N LEU A 164 -4.15 16.21 -15.09
CA LEU A 164 -3.85 16.97 -13.89
C LEU A 164 -4.86 16.65 -12.78
N ALA A 165 -6.16 16.56 -13.11
CA ALA A 165 -7.20 16.17 -12.16
C ALA A 165 -6.94 14.75 -11.60
N TYR A 166 -6.57 13.79 -12.46
CA TYR A 166 -6.18 12.44 -12.02
C TYR A 166 -4.98 12.46 -11.08
N MET A 167 -3.91 13.17 -11.45
CA MET A 167 -2.71 13.26 -10.62
C MET A 167 -3.00 13.89 -9.26
N GLN A 168 -3.80 14.96 -9.22
CA GLN A 168 -4.16 15.64 -7.97
C GLN A 168 -4.94 14.71 -7.03
N ALA A 169 -5.93 13.97 -7.55
CA ALA A 169 -6.69 13.02 -6.76
C ALA A 169 -5.83 11.87 -6.24
N VAL A 170 -4.95 11.31 -7.09
CA VAL A 170 -4.05 10.21 -6.70
C VAL A 170 -3.00 10.67 -5.69
N ILE A 171 -2.38 11.84 -5.86
CA ILE A 171 -1.45 12.41 -4.88
C ILE A 171 -2.16 12.68 -3.56
N GLY A 172 -3.40 13.20 -3.62
CA GLY A 172 -4.26 13.37 -2.46
C GLY A 172 -4.46 12.08 -1.69
N ASN A 173 -4.76 10.98 -2.38
CA ASN A 173 -4.95 9.67 -1.76
C ASN A 173 -3.64 9.08 -1.21
N VAL A 174 -2.57 9.06 -2.01
CA VAL A 174 -1.33 8.33 -1.69
C VAL A 174 -0.46 9.08 -0.68
N TYR A 175 -0.26 10.39 -0.87
CA TYR A 175 0.68 11.17 -0.06
C TYR A 175 0.00 11.98 1.03
N ASN A 176 -1.21 12.50 0.77
CA ASN A 176 -1.91 13.35 1.74
C ASN A 176 -2.87 12.56 2.64
N GLY A 177 -2.96 11.25 2.49
CA GLY A 177 -3.79 10.37 3.32
C GLY A 177 -5.29 10.61 3.17
N LEU A 178 -5.74 11.19 2.06
CA LEU A 178 -7.18 11.28 1.77
C LEU A 178 -7.75 9.87 1.62
N THR A 179 -8.96 9.65 2.13
CA THR A 179 -9.66 8.39 1.89
C THR A 179 -9.99 8.23 0.40
N ILE A 180 -10.21 6.99 -0.06
CA ILE A 180 -10.61 6.71 -1.46
C ILE A 180 -11.86 7.52 -1.84
N GLN A 181 -12.80 7.66 -0.91
CA GLN A 181 -14.00 8.48 -1.12
C GLN A 181 -13.65 9.96 -1.28
N GLN A 182 -12.84 10.55 -0.38
CA GLN A 182 -12.45 11.95 -0.48
C GLN A 182 -11.66 12.27 -1.75
N ALA A 183 -10.75 11.37 -2.16
CA ALA A 183 -10.00 11.52 -3.40
C ALA A 183 -10.91 11.43 -4.64
N THR A 184 -11.92 10.55 -4.59
CA THR A 184 -12.96 10.46 -5.62
C THR A 184 -13.81 11.74 -5.67
N ASP A 185 -14.25 12.25 -4.52
CA ASP A 185 -15.02 13.50 -4.44
C ASP A 185 -14.21 14.69 -4.98
N GLN A 186 -12.90 14.74 -4.67
CA GLN A 186 -11.97 15.75 -5.20
C GLN A 186 -11.85 15.65 -6.73
N LEU A 187 -11.72 14.41 -7.26
CA LEU A 187 -11.64 14.18 -8.69
C LEU A 187 -12.90 14.67 -9.39
N VAL A 188 -14.07 14.23 -8.93
CA VAL A 188 -15.38 14.61 -9.50
C VAL A 188 -15.55 16.12 -9.45
N SER A 189 -15.29 16.76 -8.31
CA SER A 189 -15.39 18.23 -8.18
C SER A 189 -14.49 18.97 -9.16
N THR A 190 -13.30 18.44 -9.45
CA THR A 190 -12.37 19.04 -10.41
C THR A 190 -12.85 18.84 -11.85
N LEU A 191 -13.38 17.66 -12.18
CA LEU A 191 -13.94 17.38 -13.49
C LEU A 191 -15.20 18.21 -13.77
N ASP A 192 -16.11 18.34 -12.79
CA ASP A 192 -17.31 19.18 -12.91
C ASP A 192 -16.95 20.65 -13.18
N ALA A 193 -15.90 21.16 -12.52
CA ALA A 193 -15.39 22.50 -12.78
C ALA A 193 -14.84 22.67 -14.21
N LEU A 194 -14.19 21.63 -14.75
CA LEU A 194 -13.72 21.61 -16.13
C LEU A 194 -14.88 21.49 -17.13
N GLU A 195 -15.94 20.77 -16.77
CA GLU A 195 -17.15 20.62 -17.59
C GLU A 195 -17.85 21.98 -17.77
N VAL A 196 -18.07 22.70 -16.66
CA VAL A 196 -18.65 24.06 -16.68
C VAL A 196 -17.79 25.03 -17.51
N ALA A 197 -16.47 24.84 -17.52
CA ALA A 197 -15.55 25.63 -18.34
C ALA A 197 -15.51 25.23 -19.82
N GLY A 198 -16.22 24.17 -20.24
CA GLY A 198 -16.16 23.63 -21.60
C GLY A 198 -14.80 23.03 -21.96
N ALA A 199 -14.02 22.61 -20.95
CA ALA A 199 -12.65 22.12 -21.12
C ALA A 199 -12.53 20.59 -21.11
N LEU A 200 -13.64 19.86 -20.90
CA LEU A 200 -13.65 18.40 -20.95
C LEU A 200 -13.84 17.88 -22.38
N PRO A 201 -13.07 16.86 -22.80
CA PRO A 201 -13.32 16.18 -24.07
C PRO A 201 -14.60 15.34 -23.97
N GLU A 202 -15.37 15.28 -25.06
CA GLU A 202 -16.54 14.40 -25.16
C GLU A 202 -16.12 12.91 -25.22
N ILE A 203 -15.02 12.61 -25.92
CA ILE A 203 -14.52 11.25 -26.16
C ILE A 203 -12.98 11.20 -26.02
N PRO A 204 -12.42 10.29 -25.21
CA PRO A 204 -13.11 9.45 -24.23
C PRO A 204 -13.62 10.27 -23.03
N ARG A 205 -14.77 9.89 -22.47
CA ARG A 205 -15.28 10.49 -21.24
C ARG A 205 -14.29 10.26 -20.09
N PRO A 206 -13.92 11.30 -19.31
CA PRO A 206 -13.07 11.14 -18.15
C PRO A 206 -13.65 10.16 -17.12
N LEU A 207 -12.79 9.32 -16.56
CA LEU A 207 -13.09 8.48 -15.41
C LEU A 207 -13.33 9.33 -14.15
N GLN A 208 -14.36 8.97 -13.39
CA GLN A 208 -14.77 9.68 -12.18
C GLN A 208 -14.37 8.95 -10.89
N THR A 209 -13.78 7.75 -10.98
CA THR A 209 -13.34 6.97 -9.82
C THR A 209 -11.83 7.10 -9.61
N SER A 210 -11.39 7.17 -8.36
CA SER A 210 -9.95 7.22 -8.05
C SER A 210 -9.20 5.97 -8.50
N ASP A 211 -9.81 4.78 -8.41
CA ASP A 211 -9.20 3.55 -8.93
C ASP A 211 -9.05 3.59 -10.44
N GLY A 212 -10.06 4.10 -11.17
CA GLY A 212 -9.97 4.34 -12.60
C GLY A 212 -8.84 5.31 -12.96
N ALA A 213 -8.73 6.42 -12.23
CA ALA A 213 -7.65 7.38 -12.40
C ALA A 213 -6.26 6.76 -12.17
N LYS A 214 -6.09 5.93 -11.13
CA LYS A 214 -4.84 5.19 -10.88
C LYS A 214 -4.48 4.26 -12.03
N ARG A 215 -5.45 3.57 -12.62
CA ARG A 215 -5.25 2.69 -13.78
C ARG A 215 -4.84 3.47 -15.02
N ARG A 216 -5.52 4.60 -15.32
CA ARG A 216 -5.14 5.49 -16.44
C ARG A 216 -3.73 6.06 -16.29
N LEU A 217 -3.32 6.37 -15.06
CA LEU A 217 -1.96 6.82 -14.75
C LEU A 217 -0.94 5.68 -14.68
N SER A 218 -1.36 4.41 -14.82
CA SER A 218 -0.51 3.21 -14.64
C SER A 218 0.18 3.13 -13.28
N ILE A 219 -0.46 3.67 -12.23
CA ILE A 219 0.03 3.64 -10.84
C ILE A 219 -0.66 2.52 -10.04
N ASP A 220 -1.77 1.95 -10.55
CA ASP A 220 -2.49 0.85 -9.90
C ASP A 220 -1.62 -0.43 -9.87
N PRO A 221 -1.14 -0.89 -8.69
CA PRO A 221 -0.34 -2.11 -8.59
C PRO A 221 -1.18 -3.37 -8.85
N ASP A 222 -2.50 -3.32 -8.60
CA ASP A 222 -3.38 -4.48 -8.70
C ASP A 222 -3.52 -4.99 -10.13
N LEU A 223 -3.30 -4.11 -11.13
CA LEU A 223 -3.25 -4.50 -12.54
C LEU A 223 -2.17 -5.54 -12.86
N TRP A 224 -1.21 -5.73 -11.96
CA TRP A 224 0.00 -6.50 -12.20
C TRP A 224 0.13 -7.69 -11.25
N ILE A 225 -0.76 -7.76 -10.28
CA ILE A 225 -0.84 -8.86 -9.34
C ILE A 225 -1.77 -9.90 -9.95
N THR A 226 -1.20 -10.99 -10.44
CA THR A 226 -1.97 -12.17 -10.82
C THR A 226 -2.33 -12.96 -9.57
N GLN A 227 -3.63 -13.14 -9.34
CA GLN A 227 -4.13 -13.94 -8.23
C GLN A 227 -4.23 -15.40 -8.65
N TYR A 228 -3.26 -16.22 -8.27
CA TYR A 228 -3.31 -17.66 -8.50
C TYR A 228 -4.13 -18.34 -7.42
N ALA A 229 -5.03 -19.23 -7.82
CA ALA A 229 -5.63 -20.17 -6.88
C ALA A 229 -4.62 -21.27 -6.58
N ILE A 230 -4.52 -21.70 -5.33
CA ILE A 230 -3.62 -22.80 -4.94
C ILE A 230 -4.37 -23.91 -4.23
N CYS A 231 -4.02 -25.15 -4.55
CA CYS A 231 -4.48 -26.29 -3.78
C CYS A 231 -3.89 -26.23 -2.36
N PRO A 232 -4.70 -26.30 -1.29
CA PRO A 232 -4.18 -26.20 0.08
C PRO A 232 -3.35 -27.42 0.51
N HIS A 233 -3.41 -28.53 -0.23
CA HIS A 233 -2.66 -29.77 0.08
C HIS A 233 -1.34 -29.87 -0.68
N CYS A 234 -1.38 -29.87 -2.02
CA CYS A 234 -0.17 -30.04 -2.85
C CYS A 234 0.47 -28.72 -3.31
N TRP A 235 -0.14 -27.57 -3.00
CA TRP A 235 0.35 -26.23 -3.39
C TRP A 235 0.51 -26.00 -4.90
N LYS A 236 -0.12 -26.83 -5.73
CA LYS A 236 -0.20 -26.59 -7.18
C LYS A 236 -0.95 -25.28 -7.45
N HIS A 237 -0.35 -24.45 -8.30
CA HIS A 237 -0.90 -23.18 -8.76
C HIS A 237 -1.84 -23.39 -9.94
N PHE A 238 -2.95 -22.66 -9.93
CA PHE A 238 -3.94 -22.60 -10.99
C PHE A 238 -4.11 -21.13 -11.39
N SER A 239 -3.84 -20.83 -12.66
CA SER A 239 -4.07 -19.51 -13.23
C SER A 239 -5.58 -19.17 -13.20
N PRO A 240 -5.97 -17.88 -13.25
CA PRO A 240 -7.37 -17.49 -13.32
C PRO A 240 -8.13 -18.15 -14.48
N THR A 241 -7.47 -18.38 -15.62
CA THR A 241 -8.05 -19.08 -16.77
C THR A 241 -8.19 -20.58 -16.49
N ALA A 242 -7.14 -21.24 -15.98
CA ALA A 242 -7.21 -22.65 -15.61
C ALA A 242 -8.31 -22.91 -14.56
N LEU A 243 -8.47 -22.01 -13.58
CA LEU A 243 -9.53 -22.10 -12.57
C LEU A 243 -10.94 -22.04 -13.16
N ARG A 244 -11.16 -21.22 -14.21
CA ARG A 244 -12.43 -21.14 -14.94
C ARG A 244 -12.70 -22.39 -15.79
N GLU A 245 -11.65 -23.06 -16.25
CA GLU A 245 -11.72 -24.28 -17.07
C GLU A 245 -11.79 -25.58 -16.26
N LEU A 246 -11.61 -25.53 -14.94
CA LEU A 246 -11.82 -26.71 -14.09
C LEU A 246 -13.28 -27.16 -14.16
N GLU A 247 -13.52 -28.46 -14.35
CA GLU A 247 -14.88 -29.02 -14.33
C GLU A 247 -15.34 -29.27 -12.90
N THR A 248 -14.41 -29.68 -12.03
CA THR A 248 -14.66 -30.01 -10.63
C THR A 248 -13.81 -29.14 -9.70
N PRO A 249 -14.24 -28.95 -8.44
CA PRO A 249 -13.45 -28.22 -7.45
C PRO A 249 -12.19 -28.97 -6.98
N GLU A 250 -12.01 -30.22 -7.38
CA GLU A 250 -10.92 -31.09 -6.94
C GLU A 250 -9.59 -30.79 -7.66
N CYS A 251 -8.48 -31.07 -6.98
CA CYS A 251 -7.16 -30.92 -7.55
C CYS A 251 -6.88 -31.96 -8.62
N ARG A 252 -6.44 -31.51 -9.81
CA ARG A 252 -6.05 -32.39 -10.93
C ARG A 252 -4.73 -33.16 -10.71
N VAL A 253 -3.99 -32.87 -9.64
CA VAL A 253 -2.75 -33.59 -9.33
C VAL A 253 -3.09 -34.98 -8.80
N GLY A 254 -2.50 -36.03 -9.37
CA GLY A 254 -2.78 -37.42 -8.99
C GLY A 254 -2.66 -37.64 -7.48
N ASN A 255 -3.67 -38.32 -6.90
CA ASN A 255 -3.81 -38.62 -5.47
C ASN A 255 -3.99 -37.38 -4.54
N CYS A 256 -4.25 -36.19 -5.07
CA CYS A 256 -4.50 -35.02 -4.26
C CYS A 256 -6.00 -34.82 -4.00
N THR A 257 -6.45 -35.03 -2.77
CA THR A 257 -7.85 -34.84 -2.33
C THR A 257 -8.23 -33.38 -2.06
N GLY A 258 -7.34 -32.44 -2.36
CA GLY A 258 -7.54 -31.04 -2.06
C GLY A 258 -8.56 -30.37 -2.97
N LEU A 259 -9.41 -29.53 -2.37
CA LEU A 259 -10.33 -28.65 -3.09
C LEU A 259 -9.65 -27.31 -3.41
N ILE A 260 -9.87 -26.78 -4.61
CA ILE A 260 -9.27 -25.54 -5.11
C ILE A 260 -10.24 -24.36 -4.94
N TYR A 261 -11.52 -24.57 -5.24
CA TYR A 261 -12.56 -23.55 -5.17
C TYR A 261 -13.86 -24.11 -4.60
N GLU A 262 -14.77 -23.21 -4.24
CA GLU A 262 -16.16 -23.51 -3.96
C GLU A 262 -17.07 -22.67 -4.86
N ASP A 263 -18.22 -23.21 -5.23
CA ASP A 263 -19.23 -22.50 -6.01
C ASP A 263 -20.14 -21.71 -5.08
N ILE A 264 -20.22 -20.40 -5.30
CA ILE A 264 -21.10 -19.50 -4.54
C ILE A 264 -22.18 -18.97 -5.46
N THR A 265 -23.43 -19.26 -5.13
CA THR A 265 -24.59 -18.70 -5.84
C THR A 265 -24.90 -17.31 -5.29
N GLY A 266 -24.77 -16.29 -6.14
CA GLY A 266 -25.11 -14.91 -5.81
C GLY A 266 -26.62 -14.68 -5.68
N ALA A 267 -27.03 -13.52 -5.16
CA ALA A 267 -28.44 -13.16 -5.00
C ALA A 267 -29.23 -13.12 -6.33
N LYS A 268 -28.54 -12.97 -7.46
CA LYS A 268 -29.11 -13.00 -8.82
C LYS A 268 -29.19 -14.42 -9.42
N GLY A 269 -28.83 -15.45 -8.66
CA GLY A 269 -28.70 -16.83 -9.16
C GLY A 269 -27.44 -17.09 -9.97
N GLU A 270 -26.54 -16.10 -10.15
CA GLU A 270 -25.26 -16.31 -10.82
C GLU A 270 -24.33 -17.15 -9.93
N THR A 271 -23.79 -18.25 -10.45
CA THR A 271 -22.78 -19.04 -9.75
C THR A 271 -21.40 -18.48 -10.04
N ARG A 272 -20.65 -18.16 -8.98
CA ARG A 272 -19.26 -17.70 -9.07
C ARG A 272 -18.36 -18.64 -8.30
N ARG A 273 -17.25 -19.04 -8.92
CA ARG A 273 -16.19 -19.83 -8.29
C ARG A 273 -15.37 -18.94 -7.38
N ARG A 274 -15.33 -19.25 -6.08
CA ARG A 274 -14.46 -18.60 -5.10
C ARG A 274 -13.27 -19.52 -4.79
N PRO A 275 -12.02 -19.12 -5.08
CA PRO A 275 -10.85 -19.88 -4.65
C PRO A 275 -10.83 -20.01 -3.12
N LEU A 276 -10.51 -21.21 -2.61
CA LEU A 276 -10.37 -21.44 -1.17
C LEU A 276 -9.09 -20.79 -0.64
N LYS A 277 -8.04 -20.73 -1.46
CA LYS A 277 -6.76 -20.12 -1.12
C LYS A 277 -6.17 -19.42 -2.34
N ILE A 278 -5.73 -18.18 -2.13
CA ILE A 278 -5.16 -17.31 -3.17
C ILE A 278 -3.72 -16.99 -2.79
N ILE A 279 -2.82 -17.06 -3.77
CA ILE A 279 -1.47 -16.50 -3.68
C ILE A 279 -1.33 -15.40 -4.72
N PRO A 280 -1.14 -14.14 -4.30
CA PRO A 280 -0.82 -13.07 -5.24
C PRO A 280 0.62 -13.27 -5.73
N GLN A 281 0.80 -13.25 -7.05
CA GLN A 281 2.12 -13.25 -7.67
C GLN A 281 2.22 -12.09 -8.66
N VAL A 282 3.44 -11.60 -8.86
CA VAL A 282 3.75 -10.59 -9.87
C VAL A 282 4.80 -11.18 -10.82
N SER A 283 4.70 -10.85 -12.10
CA SER A 283 5.76 -11.18 -13.06
C SER A 283 7.05 -10.47 -12.64
N LEU A 284 8.09 -11.25 -12.33
CA LEU A 284 9.39 -10.70 -11.94
C LEU A 284 9.96 -9.81 -13.06
N ILE A 285 9.87 -10.28 -14.30
CA ILE A 285 10.35 -9.55 -15.48
C ILE A 285 9.62 -8.21 -15.64
N ASP A 286 8.30 -8.19 -15.53
CA ASP A 286 7.53 -6.95 -15.70
C ASP A 286 7.69 -5.99 -14.53
N SER A 287 7.87 -6.54 -13.32
CA SER A 287 8.20 -5.77 -12.13
C SER A 287 9.56 -5.09 -12.29
N LEU A 288 10.58 -5.85 -12.70
CA LEU A 288 11.91 -5.32 -12.99
C LEU A 288 11.84 -4.24 -14.06
N ARG A 289 11.23 -4.52 -15.22
CA ARG A 289 11.07 -3.54 -16.30
C ARG A 289 10.52 -2.22 -15.77
N ARG A 290 9.49 -2.26 -14.92
CA ARG A 290 8.91 -1.04 -14.33
C ARG A 290 9.77 -0.36 -13.28
N MET A 291 10.49 -1.11 -12.46
CA MET A 291 11.52 -0.51 -11.61
C MET A 291 12.55 0.24 -12.46
N PHE A 292 13.03 -0.36 -13.55
CA PHE A 292 13.97 0.27 -14.49
C PHE A 292 13.38 1.48 -15.25
N LEU A 293 12.06 1.61 -15.36
CA LEU A 293 11.45 2.82 -15.93
C LEU A 293 11.55 4.02 -14.99
N HIS A 294 11.78 3.78 -13.70
CA HIS A 294 11.96 4.84 -12.73
C HIS A 294 13.40 5.37 -12.84
N PRO A 295 13.62 6.63 -13.27
CA PRO A 295 14.98 7.13 -13.52
C PRO A 295 15.87 7.08 -12.27
N GLY A 296 15.29 7.23 -11.08
CA GLY A 296 16.02 7.10 -9.83
C GLY A 296 16.51 5.67 -9.56
N PHE A 297 15.73 4.66 -9.95
CA PHE A 297 16.08 3.26 -9.72
C PHE A 297 17.12 2.79 -10.73
N ALA A 298 16.97 3.15 -12.00
CA ALA A 298 17.98 2.87 -13.01
C ALA A 298 19.35 3.50 -12.64
N ARG A 299 19.35 4.72 -12.09
CA ARG A 299 20.56 5.37 -11.57
C ARG A 299 21.10 4.77 -10.28
N SER A 300 20.26 4.11 -9.48
CA SER A 300 20.71 3.46 -8.24
C SER A 300 21.36 2.10 -8.47
N ILE A 301 21.23 1.52 -9.67
CA ILE A 301 21.91 0.28 -10.00
C ILE A 301 23.36 0.61 -10.31
N ARG A 302 24.24 0.18 -9.41
CA ARG A 302 25.68 0.30 -9.54
C ARG A 302 26.22 -0.88 -10.32
N ASP A 303 27.11 -0.62 -11.27
CA ASP A 303 27.90 -1.65 -11.92
C ASP A 303 29.21 -1.81 -11.15
N SER A 304 29.28 -2.83 -10.31
CA SER A 304 30.48 -3.13 -9.49
C SER A 304 31.50 -4.02 -10.22
N ARG A 305 31.26 -4.40 -11.49
CA ARG A 305 32.13 -5.35 -12.22
C ARG A 305 33.52 -4.82 -12.54
N GLY A 306 33.76 -3.51 -12.40
CA GLY A 306 35.05 -2.87 -12.62
C GLY A 306 35.72 -2.37 -11.34
N GLU A 307 35.14 -2.67 -10.17
CA GLU A 307 35.71 -2.23 -8.90
C GLU A 307 36.84 -3.17 -8.48
N PRO A 308 37.98 -2.64 -8.01
CA PRO A 308 39.03 -3.48 -7.47
C PRO A 308 38.48 -4.32 -6.33
N GLU A 309 38.69 -5.63 -6.43
CA GLU A 309 38.46 -6.53 -5.30
C GLU A 309 39.30 -6.05 -4.11
N CYS A 310 38.77 -6.21 -2.90
CA CYS A 310 39.52 -5.91 -1.67
C CYS A 310 39.98 -4.45 -1.51
N LEU A 311 39.27 -3.46 -2.06
CA LEU A 311 39.51 -2.03 -1.75
C LEU A 311 39.59 -1.73 -0.24
N ASN A 312 38.83 -2.49 0.56
CA ASN A 312 38.83 -2.40 2.03
C ASN A 312 40.12 -2.88 2.71
N ASP A 313 40.95 -3.64 2.02
CA ASP A 313 42.19 -4.21 2.59
C ASP A 313 43.36 -3.22 2.50
N ASN A 314 43.15 -2.04 1.88
CA ASN A 314 44.11 -0.97 1.90
C ASN A 314 43.99 -0.19 3.23
N ASP A 315 45.08 -0.08 3.99
CA ASP A 315 45.12 0.66 5.27
C ASP A 315 44.73 2.15 5.11
N ASP A 316 44.91 2.71 3.91
CA ASP A 316 44.53 4.08 3.57
C ASP A 316 43.08 4.20 3.05
N PHE A 317 42.31 3.11 3.03
CA PHE A 317 40.95 3.10 2.52
C PHE A 317 39.99 3.87 3.42
N VAL A 318 39.30 4.87 2.85
CA VAL A 318 38.22 5.60 3.53
C VAL A 318 36.88 5.21 2.91
N MET A 319 35.98 4.67 3.74
CA MET A 319 34.63 4.30 3.33
C MET A 319 33.80 5.57 3.00
N GLU A 320 33.65 5.87 1.71
CA GLU A 320 32.81 6.98 1.24
C GLU A 320 31.30 6.68 1.28
N ASP A 321 30.92 5.41 1.12
CA ASP A 321 29.52 4.95 1.12
C ASP A 321 29.40 3.50 1.64
N ILE A 322 28.19 3.10 2.04
CA ILE A 322 27.85 1.77 2.55
C ILE A 322 28.21 0.65 1.58
N HIS A 323 28.21 0.95 0.28
CA HIS A 323 28.57 0.02 -0.79
C HIS A 323 30.05 -0.37 -0.79
N HIS A 324 30.91 0.43 -0.15
CA HIS A 324 32.29 0.03 0.01
C HIS A 324 32.50 -0.87 1.23
N SER A 325 31.51 -1.08 2.10
CA SER A 325 31.71 -1.91 3.28
C SER A 325 32.03 -3.36 2.91
N ALA A 326 32.92 -4.01 3.68
CA ALA A 326 33.21 -5.42 3.51
C ALA A 326 31.94 -6.29 3.63
N ALA A 327 30.95 -5.87 4.44
CA ALA A 327 29.66 -6.54 4.55
C ALA A 327 28.83 -6.47 3.25
N TRP A 328 28.92 -5.39 2.49
CA TRP A 328 28.26 -5.27 1.18
C TRP A 328 28.87 -6.25 0.17
N HIS A 329 30.20 -6.33 0.10
CA HIS A 329 30.88 -7.32 -0.74
C HIS A 329 30.75 -8.75 -0.19
N ALA A 330 30.50 -8.95 1.11
CA ALA A 330 30.17 -10.28 1.63
C ALA A 330 28.74 -10.73 1.25
N GLN A 331 27.88 -9.80 0.83
CA GLN A 331 26.50 -10.07 0.38
C GLN A 331 26.41 -10.45 -1.10
N HIS A 332 27.51 -10.88 -1.75
CA HIS A 332 27.41 -11.52 -3.05
C HIS A 332 26.48 -12.73 -2.94
N VAL A 333 25.28 -12.58 -3.47
CA VAL A 333 24.46 -13.71 -3.85
C VAL A 333 25.25 -14.39 -4.96
N ASN A 334 25.77 -15.59 -4.71
CA ASN A 334 26.43 -16.45 -5.69
C ASN A 334 25.43 -16.89 -6.76
N ILE A 335 24.91 -15.93 -7.52
CA ILE A 335 24.05 -16.15 -8.67
C ILE A 335 24.99 -16.49 -9.81
N THR A 336 25.45 -17.74 -9.82
CA THR A 336 26.03 -18.34 -11.01
C THR A 336 24.92 -18.47 -12.05
N ARG A 337 25.16 -17.92 -13.23
CA ARG A 337 24.28 -18.13 -14.36
C ARG A 337 24.52 -19.55 -14.86
N GLU A 338 23.64 -20.48 -14.49
CA GLU A 338 23.58 -21.78 -15.18
C GLU A 338 23.16 -21.48 -16.64
N VAL A 339 24.04 -21.86 -17.58
CA VAL A 339 23.85 -21.70 -19.02
C VAL A 339 23.33 -23.00 -19.62
#